data_AF-A0A3S5BL63-F1
#
_entry.id   AF-A0A3S5BL63-F1
#
_cell.length_a   1.000
_cell.length_b   1.000
_cell.length_c   1.000
_cell.angle_alpha   90.00
_cell.angle_beta   90.00
_cell.angle_gamma   90.00
#
_symmetry.space_group_name_H-M   'P 1'
#
loop_
_entity.id
_entity.type
_entity.pdbx_description
1 polymer ?
#
loop_
_entity_poly.entity_id
_entity_poly.type
_entity_poly.pdbx_seq_one_letter_code
_entity_poly.pdbx_strand_id
1 'polypeptide(L)'
;MQTRHDELGDASTRAHSLDDIYYYGGQQICDWEAVVGHRPLNLQAGDKIRMYGNHWNGEAKVSINAGPEKKMAPTYKFKPCVLAAKMGEYRDSYDIGNTSFFDQSHF
;
A
#
# COMPACT_ATOMS: atom_id res chain seq x y z
N MET A 1 4.70 13.97 4.58
CA MET A 1 5.61 13.57 3.47
C MET A 1 4.81 13.30 2.21
N GLN A 2 3.92 12.29 2.17
CA GLN A 2 3.18 11.89 0.97
C GLN A 2 2.24 12.97 0.37
N THR A 3 1.80 13.96 1.15
CA THR A 3 0.95 15.07 0.67
C THR A 3 1.73 16.20 -0.02
N ARG A 4 3.06 16.26 0.16
CA ARG A 4 3.94 17.31 -0.42
C ARG A 4 4.39 16.94 -1.84
N HIS A 5 3.45 16.59 -2.70
CA HIS A 5 3.72 16.05 -4.03
C HIS A 5 4.38 17.07 -4.98
N ASP A 6 4.09 18.37 -4.86
CA ASP A 6 4.72 19.44 -5.65
C ASP A 6 6.24 19.52 -5.42
N GLU A 7 6.67 19.26 -4.18
CA GLU A 7 8.07 19.38 -3.77
C GLU A 7 8.81 18.05 -3.80
N LEU A 8 8.12 16.94 -3.50
CA LEU A 8 8.73 15.62 -3.28
C LEU A 8 8.30 14.56 -4.29
N GLY A 9 7.30 14.80 -5.14
CA GLY A 9 6.73 13.79 -6.03
C GLY A 9 6.20 12.57 -5.27
N ASP A 10 6.40 11.36 -5.81
CA ASP A 10 6.21 10.10 -5.07
C ASP A 10 7.31 9.95 -4.01
N ALA A 11 6.91 10.10 -2.75
CA ALA A 11 7.80 10.04 -1.60
C ALA A 11 7.72 8.70 -0.86
N SER A 12 7.12 7.66 -1.44
CA SER A 12 6.96 6.34 -0.79
C SER A 12 8.29 5.68 -0.41
N THR A 13 9.36 5.99 -1.15
CA THR A 13 10.72 5.44 -0.93
C THR A 13 11.63 6.36 -0.12
N ARG A 14 11.15 7.54 0.31
CA ARG A 14 11.97 8.56 1.01
C ARG A 14 12.06 8.34 2.53
N ALA A 15 12.03 7.08 2.96
CA ALA A 15 12.22 6.67 4.34
C ALA A 15 13.07 5.40 4.40
N HIS A 16 13.93 5.31 5.41
CA HIS A 16 14.66 4.09 5.75
C HIS A 16 14.39 3.78 7.21
N SER A 17 13.57 2.76 7.45
CA SER A 17 13.24 2.32 8.81
C SER A 17 14.37 1.48 9.38
N LEU A 18 14.53 1.50 10.71
CA LEU A 18 15.51 0.68 11.42
C LEU A 18 14.94 -0.70 11.78
N ASP A 19 13.61 -0.84 11.79
CA ASP A 19 12.90 -2.01 12.28
C ASP A 19 11.77 -2.40 11.32
N ASP A 20 10.60 -1.79 11.44
CA ASP A 20 9.38 -2.20 10.77
C ASP A 20 9.25 -1.57 9.39
N ILE A 21 8.64 -2.32 8.47
CA ILE A 21 8.06 -1.74 7.27
C ILE A 21 6.83 -0.90 7.65
N TYR A 22 6.41 0.02 6.77
CA TYR A 22 5.19 0.78 7.02
C TYR A 22 3.97 -0.13 7.25
N TYR A 23 3.18 0.18 8.28
CA TYR A 23 1.90 -0.46 8.56
C TYR A 23 0.92 0.54 9.22
N TYR A 24 -0.35 0.18 9.22
CA TYR A 24 -1.42 0.88 9.94
C TYR A 24 -2.00 -0.05 11.02
N GLY A 25 -2.11 0.44 12.26
CA GLY A 25 -2.66 -0.34 13.37
C GLY A 25 -4.11 -0.77 13.10
N GLY A 26 -4.36 -2.08 13.10
CA GLY A 26 -5.68 -2.64 12.75
C GLY A 26 -5.94 -2.84 11.25
N GLN A 27 -4.91 -2.73 10.39
CA GLN A 27 -5.06 -2.96 8.96
C GLN A 27 -5.57 -4.36 8.61
N GLN A 28 -6.30 -4.44 7.48
CA GLN A 28 -6.63 -5.73 6.88
C GLN A 28 -5.36 -6.43 6.40
N ILE A 29 -5.34 -7.75 6.59
CA ILE A 29 -4.29 -8.61 6.07
C ILE A 29 -4.41 -8.71 4.54
N CYS A 30 -3.28 -8.46 3.85
CA CYS A 30 -3.10 -8.65 2.41
C CYS A 30 -1.85 -9.50 2.19
N ASP A 31 -2.02 -10.73 1.72
CA ASP A 31 -0.87 -11.59 1.40
C ASP A 31 -0.19 -11.09 0.14
N TRP A 32 1.12 -10.88 0.22
CA TRP A 32 1.98 -10.61 -0.93
C TRP A 32 2.01 -11.84 -1.83
N GLU A 33 2.55 -11.70 -3.04
CA GLU A 33 2.66 -12.81 -3.98
C GLU A 33 4.12 -13.02 -4.37
N ALA A 34 4.54 -14.28 -4.40
CA ALA A 34 5.83 -14.64 -4.98
C ALA A 34 5.81 -14.46 -6.50
N VAL A 35 6.75 -13.68 -7.03
CA VAL A 35 6.93 -13.49 -8.48
C VAL A 35 8.04 -14.38 -9.06
N VAL A 36 8.94 -14.89 -8.21
CA VAL A 36 10.04 -15.78 -8.60
C VAL A 36 10.18 -16.91 -7.58
N GLY A 37 10.29 -18.14 -8.06
CA GLY A 37 10.48 -19.31 -7.18
C GLY A 37 11.81 -19.32 -6.41
N HIS A 38 11.87 -20.14 -5.36
CA HIS A 38 13.07 -20.34 -4.55
C HIS A 38 13.13 -21.77 -4.00
N ARG A 39 13.97 -22.61 -4.62
CA ARG A 39 14.11 -24.05 -4.33
C ARG A 39 14.34 -24.37 -2.84
N PRO A 40 15.25 -23.69 -2.10
CA PRO A 40 15.49 -24.00 -0.68
C PRO A 40 14.27 -23.92 0.23
N LEU A 41 13.24 -23.15 -0.16
CA LEU A 41 12.01 -22.98 0.61
C LEU A 41 10.81 -23.64 -0.04
N ASN A 42 11.00 -24.38 -1.14
CA ASN A 42 9.93 -24.89 -2.00
C ASN A 42 8.93 -23.80 -2.45
N LEU A 43 9.42 -22.57 -2.64
CA LEU A 43 8.61 -21.44 -3.07
C LEU A 43 8.39 -21.47 -4.58
N GLN A 44 7.15 -21.28 -5.01
CA GLN A 44 6.74 -21.15 -6.40
C GLN A 44 6.22 -19.74 -6.69
N ALA A 45 6.27 -19.32 -7.97
CA ALA A 45 5.61 -18.09 -8.38
C ALA A 45 4.08 -18.26 -8.22
N GLY A 46 3.40 -17.25 -7.71
CA GLY A 46 1.99 -17.28 -7.36
C GLY A 46 1.67 -17.68 -5.91
N ASP A 47 2.66 -18.20 -5.16
CA ASP A 47 2.45 -18.52 -3.73
C ASP A 47 2.09 -17.25 -2.94
N LYS A 48 1.19 -17.42 -1.96
CA LYS A 48 0.80 -16.35 -1.04
C LYS A 48 1.85 -16.19 0.05
N ILE A 49 2.27 -14.96 0.29
CA ILE A 49 3.36 -14.61 1.19
C ILE A 49 2.83 -13.69 2.28
N ARG A 50 2.78 -14.20 3.52
CA ARG A 50 2.52 -13.37 4.69
C ARG A 50 3.82 -12.68 5.08
N MET A 51 3.91 -11.38 4.84
CA MET A 51 5.04 -10.56 5.25
C MET A 51 4.96 -10.23 6.75
N TYR A 52 6.00 -10.56 7.52
CA TYR A 52 6.12 -10.16 8.93
C TYR A 52 7.13 -9.05 9.17
N GLY A 53 8.02 -8.79 8.20
CA GLY A 53 9.02 -7.72 8.30
C GLY A 53 10.15 -7.91 7.29
N ASN A 54 10.74 -6.78 6.86
CA ASN A 54 11.96 -6.75 6.07
C ASN A 54 13.14 -6.58 7.04
N HIS A 55 14.19 -7.39 6.90
CA HIS A 55 15.37 -7.31 7.79
C HIS A 55 16.45 -6.37 7.25
N TRP A 56 16.17 -5.64 6.16
CA TRP A 56 17.06 -4.64 5.55
C TRP A 56 18.42 -5.18 5.08
N ASN A 57 18.54 -6.51 4.98
CA ASN A 57 19.74 -7.23 4.54
C ASN A 57 19.52 -8.07 3.25
N GLY A 58 18.43 -7.79 2.53
CA GLY A 58 18.01 -8.53 1.34
C GLY A 58 17.06 -9.70 1.63
N GLU A 59 16.82 -10.02 2.90
CA GLU A 59 15.86 -11.03 3.33
C GLU A 59 14.69 -10.44 4.12
N ALA A 60 13.57 -11.16 4.09
CA ALA A 60 12.37 -10.85 4.85
C ALA A 60 11.90 -12.08 5.62
N LYS A 61 11.29 -11.85 6.78
CA LYS A 61 10.61 -12.90 7.55
C LYS A 61 9.19 -13.07 7.02
N VAL A 62 8.90 -14.27 6.53
CA VAL A 62 7.63 -14.57 5.85
C VAL A 62 7.04 -15.91 6.28
N SER A 63 5.75 -16.13 6.05
CA SER A 63 5.19 -17.48 5.91
C SER A 63 4.58 -17.67 4.53
N ILE A 64 4.66 -18.90 4.02
CA ILE A 64 4.23 -19.27 2.67
C ILE A 64 2.88 -19.98 2.77
N ASN A 65 1.91 -19.58 1.95
CA ASN A 65 0.55 -20.13 1.88
C ASN A 65 -0.15 -20.22 3.25
N ALA A 66 0.03 -19.18 4.08
CA ALA A 66 -0.47 -19.11 5.46
C ALA A 66 -0.03 -20.29 6.36
N GLY A 67 1.10 -20.93 6.02
CA GLY A 67 1.69 -21.99 6.84
C GLY A 67 2.11 -21.49 8.22
N PRO A 68 2.22 -22.41 9.21
CA PRO A 68 2.56 -22.06 10.59
C PRO A 68 4.04 -21.63 10.75
N GLU A 69 4.91 -22.03 9.83
CA GLU A 69 6.34 -21.75 9.90
C GLU A 69 6.68 -20.37 9.35
N LYS A 70 7.52 -19.64 10.09
CA LYS A 70 8.13 -18.38 9.65
C LYS A 70 9.55 -18.67 9.16
N LYS A 71 9.86 -18.25 7.92
CA LYS A 71 11.14 -18.50 7.25
C LYS A 71 11.75 -17.17 6.80
N MET A 72 13.07 -17.14 6.67
CA MET A 72 13.77 -16.06 5.98
C MET A 72 13.74 -16.36 4.48
N ALA A 73 13.42 -15.35 3.67
CA ALA A 73 13.35 -15.48 2.22
C ALA A 73 13.82 -14.21 1.51
N PRO A 74 14.43 -14.32 0.30
CA PRO A 74 14.92 -13.14 -0.43
C PRO A 74 13.79 -12.19 -0.83
N THR A 75 13.85 -10.94 -0.36
CA THR A 75 12.73 -9.97 -0.44
C THR A 75 12.37 -9.59 -1.88
N TYR A 76 13.35 -9.53 -2.79
CA TYR A 76 13.13 -9.15 -4.20
C TYR A 76 12.21 -10.11 -4.98
N LYS A 77 11.91 -11.29 -4.41
CA LYS A 77 11.05 -12.30 -5.04
C LYS A 77 9.56 -12.07 -4.80
N PHE A 78 9.18 -11.03 -4.07
CA PHE A 78 7.80 -10.78 -3.68
C PHE A 78 7.30 -9.45 -4.24
N LYS A 79 6.03 -9.43 -4.66
CA LYS A 79 5.31 -8.18 -4.98
C LYS A 79 4.25 -7.90 -3.91
N PRO A 80 4.04 -6.63 -3.52
CA PRO A 80 3.02 -6.26 -2.56
C PRO A 80 1.61 -6.49 -3.12
N CYS A 81 0.68 -6.69 -2.20
CA CYS A 81 -0.72 -6.89 -2.48
C CYS A 81 -1.46 -5.54 -2.37
N VAL A 82 -2.23 -5.20 -3.40
CA VAL A 82 -3.01 -3.95 -3.47
C VAL A 82 -4.49 -4.30 -3.41
N LEU A 83 -5.15 -3.91 -2.31
CA LEU A 83 -6.60 -4.08 -2.17
C LEU A 83 -7.32 -2.84 -2.68
N ALA A 84 -8.41 -3.06 -3.40
CA ALA A 84 -9.38 -2.04 -3.71
C ALA A 84 -10.66 -2.31 -2.93
N ALA A 85 -11.20 -1.27 -2.29
CA ALA A 85 -12.52 -1.27 -1.69
C ALA A 85 -13.41 -0.30 -2.46
N LYS A 86 -14.68 -0.65 -2.65
CA LYS A 86 -15.65 0.27 -3.23
C LYS A 86 -16.03 1.32 -2.19
N MET A 87 -15.50 2.52 -2.34
CA MET A 87 -15.92 3.68 -1.57
C MET A 87 -17.13 4.35 -2.24
N GLY A 88 -17.91 5.11 -1.46
CA GLY A 88 -18.98 5.93 -2.03
C GLY A 88 -18.41 6.98 -2.98
N GLU A 89 -19.08 7.21 -4.11
CA GLU A 89 -18.78 8.34 -4.98
C GLU A 89 -19.41 9.59 -4.38
N TYR A 90 -18.62 10.65 -4.18
CA TYR A 90 -19.15 11.95 -3.80
C TYR A 90 -19.48 12.74 -5.07
N ARG A 91 -20.76 12.77 -5.47
CA ARG A 91 -21.21 13.37 -6.74
C ARG A 91 -21.82 14.77 -6.60
N ASP A 92 -22.08 15.26 -5.38
CA ASP A 92 -22.86 16.48 -5.14
C ASP A 92 -22.13 17.52 -4.26
N SER A 93 -21.13 18.23 -4.80
CA SER A 93 -20.60 19.46 -4.18
C SER A 93 -20.75 20.73 -5.02
N TYR A 94 -21.53 20.67 -6.10
CA TYR A 94 -21.96 21.84 -6.86
C TYR A 94 -23.48 22.00 -6.78
N ASP A 95 -24.01 22.12 -5.56
CA ASP A 95 -25.29 22.82 -5.35
C ASP A 95 -25.00 24.14 -4.62
N ILE A 96 -24.26 25.02 -5.31
CA ILE A 96 -24.31 26.45 -5.02
C ILE A 96 -25.70 26.89 -5.46
N GLY A 97 -26.62 26.85 -4.49
CA GLY A 97 -28.00 27.22 -4.66
C GLY A 97 -28.13 28.57 -5.38
N ASN A 98 -29.15 28.63 -6.23
CA ASN A 98 -29.83 29.85 -6.61
C ASN A 98 -30.11 30.70 -5.36
N THR A 99 -29.20 31.61 -5.00
CA THR A 99 -29.53 32.81 -4.24
C THR A 99 -29.35 34.00 -5.16
N SER A 100 -30.44 34.28 -5.87
CA SER A 100 -30.76 35.60 -6.37
C SER A 100 -30.61 36.64 -5.24
N PHE A 101 -29.56 37.46 -5.30
CA PHE A 101 -29.44 38.71 -4.56
C PHE A 101 -29.00 39.82 -5.53
N PHE A 102 -30.02 40.59 -5.97
CA PHE A 102 -30.04 42.00 -6.42
C PHE A 102 -28.88 42.52 -7.31
N ASP A 103 -29.09 42.84 -8.59
CA ASP A 103 -29.85 43.95 -9.20
C ASP A 103 -29.07 45.30 -9.28
N GLN A 104 -29.00 45.79 -10.53
CA GLN A 104 -28.84 47.16 -11.05
C GLN A 104 -27.73 48.11 -10.55
N SER A 105 -26.90 48.57 -11.49
CA SER A 105 -26.92 49.98 -11.91
C SER A 105 -26.22 50.21 -13.25
N HIS A 106 -26.92 50.96 -14.09
CA HIS A 106 -26.46 51.60 -15.33
C HIS A 106 -25.22 52.47 -15.10
N PHE A 107 -24.26 52.46 -16.02
CA PHE A 107 -23.88 53.55 -16.95
C PHE A 107 -22.84 53.05 -17.96
#